data_AF-A0A2E1NDP3-F1
#
_entry.id   AF-A0A2E1NDP3-F1
#
_cell.length_a   1.000
_cell.length_b   1.000
_cell.length_c   1.000
_cell.angle_alpha   90.00
_cell.angle_beta   90.00
_cell.angle_gamma   90.00
#
_symmetry.space_group_name_H-M   'P 1'
#
loop_
_entity.id
_entity.type
_entity.pdbx_description
1 polymer ?
#
loop_
_entity_poly.entity_id
_entity_poly.type
_entity_poly.pdbx_seq_one_letter_code
_entity_poly.pdbx_strand_id
1 'polypeptide(L)'
;MSNWSQNHDLVYAFVCVSFLADGEVDESEKEAMRGNCKVMAPDMSDDDYNRTEAEVIDKFIELGDEASRSAHYTSALGSLKGMFKDDEDRFKLVKNLAYIARADDFIHENEKAMIEEAVSVLDMTDKVSLVITESTLFVDYKG
;
A
#
# COMPACT_ATOMS: atom_id res chain seq x y z
N MET A 1 -5.87 3.17 22.23
CA MET A 1 -5.89 2.71 20.82
C MET A 1 -5.78 1.19 20.82
N SER A 2 -6.90 0.46 20.84
CA SER A 2 -6.90 -1.02 20.98
C SER A 2 -7.62 -1.76 19.84
N ASN A 3 -8.00 -1.08 18.74
CA ASN A 3 -8.73 -1.67 17.62
C ASN A 3 -7.94 -1.73 16.31
N TRP A 4 -6.64 -1.41 16.32
CA TRP A 4 -5.82 -1.51 15.12
C TRP A 4 -5.75 -2.96 14.65
N SER A 5 -6.09 -3.19 13.39
CA SER A 5 -6.22 -4.51 12.80
C SER A 5 -5.46 -4.56 11.47
N GLN A 6 -5.36 -5.75 10.89
CA GLN A 6 -4.71 -5.94 9.59
C GLN A 6 -5.40 -5.19 8.45
N ASN A 7 -6.70 -4.90 8.58
CA ASN A 7 -7.40 -4.01 7.66
C ASN A 7 -6.87 -2.58 7.75
N HIS A 8 -6.47 -2.13 8.94
CA HIS A 8 -5.80 -0.85 9.12
C HIS A 8 -4.40 -0.91 8.52
N ASP A 9 -3.64 -1.99 8.71
CA ASP A 9 -2.32 -2.16 8.07
C ASP A 9 -2.42 -2.10 6.54
N LEU A 10 -3.44 -2.74 5.96
CA LEU A 10 -3.71 -2.74 4.52
C LEU A 10 -4.03 -1.33 4.01
N VAL A 11 -4.99 -0.66 4.64
CA VAL A 11 -5.40 0.70 4.25
C VAL A 11 -4.27 1.70 4.51
N TYR A 12 -3.48 1.51 5.58
CA TYR A 12 -2.29 2.32 5.87
C TYR A 12 -1.24 2.16 4.78
N ALA A 13 -0.96 0.93 4.32
CA ALA A 13 -0.04 0.71 3.21
C ALA A 13 -0.50 1.41 1.93
N PHE A 14 -1.80 1.43 1.67
CA PHE A 14 -2.38 2.13 0.52
C PHE A 14 -2.28 3.65 0.66
N VAL A 15 -2.61 4.20 1.84
CA VAL A 15 -2.45 5.63 2.15
C VAL A 15 -0.99 6.07 2.07
N CYS A 16 -0.04 5.22 2.42
CA CYS A 16 1.37 5.58 2.31
C CYS A 16 1.84 5.70 0.86
N VAL A 17 1.29 4.91 -0.05
CA VAL A 17 1.66 4.98 -1.46
C VAL A 17 1.00 6.17 -2.14
N SER A 18 -0.23 6.53 -1.79
CA SER A 18 -0.90 7.73 -2.33
C SER A 18 -0.46 9.02 -1.62
N PHE A 19 -0.67 9.13 -0.31
CA PHE A 19 -0.52 10.37 0.45
C PHE A 19 0.93 10.72 0.81
N LEU A 20 1.77 9.72 1.09
CA LEU A 20 3.15 9.96 1.57
C LEU A 20 4.09 10.38 0.43
N ALA A 21 3.66 10.21 -0.82
CA ALA A 21 4.42 10.59 -2.00
C ALA A 21 4.58 12.11 -2.13
N ASP A 22 3.46 12.85 -2.03
CA ASP A 22 3.40 14.29 -2.35
C ASP A 22 2.53 15.13 -1.38
N GLY A 23 1.76 14.50 -0.48
CA GLY A 23 0.89 15.17 0.49
C GLY A 23 -0.51 15.53 -0.02
N GLU A 24 -0.87 15.10 -1.24
CA GLU A 24 -2.21 15.18 -1.80
C GLU A 24 -2.71 13.76 -2.16
N VAL A 25 -4.02 13.60 -2.36
CA VAL A 25 -4.58 12.33 -2.88
C VAL A 25 -5.67 12.69 -3.87
N ASP A 26 -5.47 12.31 -5.13
CA ASP A 26 -6.46 12.53 -6.18
C ASP A 26 -7.62 11.50 -6.06
N GLU A 27 -8.77 11.83 -6.64
CA GLU A 27 -9.95 10.97 -6.64
C GLU A 27 -9.68 9.65 -7.38
N SER A 28 -8.83 9.64 -8.41
CA SER A 28 -8.30 8.44 -9.10
C SER A 28 -7.66 7.46 -8.13
N GLU A 29 -6.80 7.96 -7.24
CA GLU A 29 -6.09 7.15 -6.25
C GLU A 29 -7.05 6.64 -5.17
N LYS A 30 -7.98 7.47 -4.69
CA LYS A 30 -9.01 7.02 -3.72
C LYS A 30 -9.86 5.90 -4.29
N GLU A 31 -10.27 6.02 -5.54
CA GLU A 31 -11.01 4.96 -6.23
C GLU A 31 -10.16 3.69 -6.38
N ALA A 32 -8.88 3.82 -6.72
CA ALA A 32 -7.94 2.71 -6.81
C ALA A 32 -7.75 1.99 -5.45
N MET A 33 -7.59 2.75 -4.37
CA MET A 33 -7.47 2.22 -3.00
C MET A 33 -8.72 1.46 -2.59
N ARG A 34 -9.90 2.06 -2.78
CA ARG A 34 -11.21 1.43 -2.48
C ARG A 34 -11.40 0.15 -3.28
N GLY A 35 -11.09 0.18 -4.58
CA GLY A 35 -11.16 -0.99 -5.45
C GLY A 35 -10.25 -2.12 -4.98
N ASN A 36 -9.00 -1.80 -4.62
CA ASN A 36 -8.03 -2.79 -4.13
C ASN A 36 -8.40 -3.36 -2.76
N CYS A 37 -8.96 -2.55 -1.86
CA CYS A 37 -9.48 -3.05 -0.58
C CYS A 37 -10.60 -4.08 -0.79
N LYS A 38 -11.51 -3.89 -1.74
CA LYS A 38 -12.56 -4.88 -2.05
C LYS A 38 -12.01 -6.21 -2.56
N VAL A 39 -10.84 -6.19 -3.20
CA VAL A 39 -10.16 -7.41 -3.68
C VAL A 39 -9.42 -8.12 -2.54
N MET A 40 -8.73 -7.36 -1.68
CA MET A 40 -7.85 -7.90 -0.63
C MET A 40 -8.58 -8.20 0.68
N ALA A 41 -9.66 -7.48 0.96
CA ALA A 41 -10.51 -7.60 2.14
C ALA A 41 -11.99 -7.60 1.72
N PRO A 42 -12.46 -8.64 1.00
CA PRO A 42 -13.81 -8.67 0.42
C PRO A 42 -14.94 -8.65 1.47
N ASP A 43 -14.63 -9.02 2.72
CA ASP A 43 -15.57 -8.98 3.84
C ASP A 43 -15.71 -7.59 4.47
N MET A 44 -14.91 -6.61 4.05
CA MET A 44 -14.99 -5.23 4.53
C MET A 44 -16.15 -4.49 3.85
N SER A 45 -17.09 -3.98 4.66
CA SER A 45 -18.16 -3.13 4.16
C SER A 45 -17.64 -1.72 3.80
N ASP A 46 -18.37 -0.98 2.96
CA ASP A 46 -18.00 0.41 2.63
C ASP A 46 -17.96 1.31 3.89
N ASP A 47 -18.85 1.07 4.86
CA ASP A 47 -18.86 1.79 6.15
C ASP A 47 -17.63 1.45 7.00
N ASP A 48 -17.23 0.16 7.02
CA ASP A 48 -16.00 -0.27 7.69
C ASP A 48 -14.76 0.30 7.04
N TYR A 49 -14.71 0.36 5.71
CA TYR A 49 -13.63 1.01 4.97
C TYR A 49 -13.53 2.49 5.35
N ASN A 50 -14.65 3.24 5.28
CA ASN A 50 -14.65 4.67 5.59
C ASN A 50 -14.16 4.96 7.01
N ARG A 51 -14.56 4.13 7.98
CA ARG A 51 -14.07 4.22 9.35
C ARG A 51 -12.58 3.91 9.44
N THR A 52 -12.14 2.82 8.82
CA THR A 52 -10.73 2.39 8.81
C THR A 52 -9.84 3.46 8.18
N GLU A 53 -10.28 4.03 7.06
CA GLU A 53 -9.60 5.13 6.35
C GLU A 53 -9.44 6.35 7.26
N ALA A 54 -10.50 6.77 7.97
CA ALA A 54 -10.41 7.88 8.93
C ALA A 54 -9.41 7.58 10.08
N GLU A 55 -9.46 6.39 10.67
CA GLU A 55 -8.55 5.99 11.75
C GLU A 55 -7.08 5.90 11.27
N VAL A 56 -6.87 5.46 10.03
CA VAL A 56 -5.56 5.42 9.38
C VAL A 56 -5.02 6.83 9.12
N ILE A 57 -5.85 7.76 8.65
CA ILE A 57 -5.47 9.16 8.44
C ILE A 57 -5.11 9.82 9.78
N ASP A 58 -5.91 9.61 10.83
CA ASP A 58 -5.60 10.11 12.17
C ASP A 58 -4.24 9.57 12.65
N LYS A 59 -3.96 8.28 12.43
CA LYS A 59 -2.67 7.68 12.78
C LYS A 59 -1.53 8.28 11.97
N PHE A 60 -1.74 8.49 10.69
CA PHE A 60 -0.76 9.08 9.79
C PHE A 60 -0.38 10.51 10.21
N ILE A 61 -1.37 11.30 10.62
CA ILE A 61 -1.17 12.65 11.17
C ILE A 61 -0.44 12.57 12.51
N GLU A 62 -0.84 11.65 13.41
CA GLU A 62 -0.22 11.44 14.72
C GLU A 62 1.27 11.13 14.63
N LEU A 63 1.68 10.30 13.66
CA LEU A 63 3.09 9.92 13.47
C LEU A 63 3.98 11.13 13.12
N GLY A 64 3.40 12.20 12.56
CA GLY A 64 4.03 13.51 12.43
C GLY A 64 5.13 13.62 11.36
N ASP A 65 6.13 12.75 11.41
CA ASP A 65 7.31 12.79 10.55
C ASP A 65 7.42 11.59 9.59
N GLU A 66 8.16 11.78 8.51
CA GLU A 66 8.35 10.79 7.43
C GLU A 66 9.02 9.50 7.92
N ALA A 67 9.99 9.60 8.84
CA ALA A 67 10.69 8.42 9.34
C ALA A 67 9.77 7.54 10.19
N SER A 68 8.93 8.15 11.04
CA SER A 68 7.91 7.46 11.82
C SER A 68 6.84 6.81 10.94
N ARG A 69 6.45 7.46 9.84
CA ARG A 69 5.49 6.92 8.87
C ARG A 69 6.08 5.76 8.06
N SER A 70 7.30 5.92 7.54
CA SER A 70 8.03 4.86 6.84
C SER A 70 8.24 3.64 7.76
N ALA A 71 8.65 3.84 9.02
CA ALA A 71 8.79 2.73 9.97
C ALA A 71 7.46 2.01 10.24
N HIS A 72 6.34 2.76 10.32
CA HIS A 72 5.02 2.17 10.48
C HIS A 72 4.59 1.41 9.21
N TYR A 73 4.90 1.95 8.03
CA TYR A 73 4.69 1.30 6.74
C TYR A 73 5.42 -0.04 6.65
N THR A 74 6.72 -0.08 6.96
CA THR A 74 7.50 -1.32 7.03
C THR A 74 6.85 -2.34 7.98
N SER A 75 6.41 -1.88 9.15
CA SER A 75 5.75 -2.74 10.15
C SER A 75 4.42 -3.28 9.65
N ALA A 76 3.61 -2.45 8.98
CA ALA A 76 2.32 -2.83 8.40
C ALA A 76 2.51 -3.89 7.30
N LEU A 77 3.47 -3.69 6.40
CA LEU A 77 3.84 -4.67 5.38
C LEU A 77 4.28 -6.01 5.99
N GLY A 78 5.06 -5.98 7.08
CA GLY A 78 5.47 -7.16 7.82
C GLY A 78 4.28 -7.92 8.45
N SER A 79 3.31 -7.18 8.99
CA SER A 79 2.05 -7.75 9.53
C SER A 79 1.23 -8.43 8.42
N LEU A 80 1.05 -7.76 7.28
CA LEU A 80 0.33 -8.27 6.11
C LEU A 80 1.01 -9.51 5.53
N LYS A 81 2.35 -9.51 5.45
CA LYS A 81 3.14 -10.68 5.04
C LYS A 81 2.79 -11.93 5.84
N GLY A 82 2.60 -11.77 7.15
CA GLY A 82 2.27 -12.86 8.07
C GLY A 82 0.88 -13.48 7.81
N MET A 83 0.00 -12.79 7.07
CA MET A 83 -1.31 -13.29 6.69
C MET A 83 -1.29 -14.11 5.40
N PHE A 84 -0.38 -13.77 4.49
CA PHE A 84 -0.34 -14.37 3.17
C PHE A 84 0.20 -15.80 3.22
N LYS A 85 -0.52 -16.72 2.59
CA LYS A 85 -0.21 -18.16 2.62
C LYS A 85 0.91 -18.52 1.65
N ASP A 86 1.02 -17.78 0.56
CA ASP A 86 1.96 -18.03 -0.51
C ASP A 86 2.49 -16.71 -1.12
N ASP A 87 3.41 -16.86 -2.07
CA ASP A 87 4.00 -15.74 -2.80
C ASP A 87 3.03 -15.09 -3.79
N GLU A 88 1.95 -15.77 -4.18
CA GLU A 88 0.94 -15.21 -5.06
C GLU A 88 0.13 -14.12 -4.36
N ASP A 89 -0.25 -14.35 -3.10
CA ASP A 89 -0.93 -13.35 -2.28
C ASP A 89 -0.05 -12.13 -1.98
N ARG A 90 1.25 -12.38 -1.75
CA ARG A 90 2.26 -11.30 -1.59
C ARG A 90 2.43 -10.51 -2.88
N PHE A 91 2.50 -11.20 -4.02
CA PHE A 91 2.55 -10.57 -5.33
C PHE A 91 1.31 -9.72 -5.61
N LYS A 92 0.11 -10.19 -5.25
CA LYS A 92 -1.13 -9.40 -5.36
C LYS A 92 -1.04 -8.09 -4.59
N LEU A 93 -0.50 -8.10 -3.36
CA LEU A 93 -0.30 -6.87 -2.60
C LEU A 93 0.66 -5.91 -3.32
N VAL A 94 1.84 -6.38 -3.75
CA VAL A 94 2.81 -5.56 -4.50
C VAL A 94 2.15 -4.96 -5.75
N LYS A 95 1.40 -5.77 -6.50
CA LYS A 95 0.70 -5.34 -7.71
C LYS A 95 -0.38 -4.30 -7.42
N ASN A 96 -1.07 -4.40 -6.29
CA ASN A 96 -2.09 -3.42 -5.90
C ASN A 96 -1.47 -2.10 -5.48
N LEU A 97 -0.35 -2.11 -4.74
CA LEU A 97 0.41 -0.91 -4.41
C LEU A 97 0.90 -0.21 -5.68
N ALA A 98 1.48 -1.00 -6.59
CA ALA A 98 1.87 -0.56 -7.93
C ALA A 98 0.72 0.02 -8.75
N TYR A 99 -0.49 -0.52 -8.60
CA TYR A 99 -1.69 -0.03 -9.27
C TYR A 99 -2.13 1.34 -8.72
N ILE A 100 -1.96 1.58 -7.42
CA ILE A 100 -2.29 2.86 -6.80
C ILE A 100 -1.29 3.93 -7.24
N ALA A 101 0.01 3.65 -7.16
CA ALA A 101 1.08 4.57 -7.58
C ALA A 101 1.02 5.00 -9.07
N ARG A 102 0.29 4.26 -9.92
CA ARG A 102 0.10 4.59 -11.34
C ARG A 102 -1.27 5.17 -11.65
N ALA A 103 -2.12 5.36 -10.64
CA ALA A 103 -3.45 5.91 -10.85
C ALA A 103 -3.37 7.35 -11.36
N ASP A 104 -2.27 8.03 -11.06
CA ASP A 104 -1.95 9.36 -11.55
C ASP A 104 -1.03 9.33 -12.78
N ASP A 105 -0.97 10.47 -13.48
CA ASP A 105 -0.24 10.60 -14.74
C ASP A 105 1.29 10.47 -14.60
N PHE A 106 1.83 10.65 -13.39
CA PHE A 106 3.27 10.62 -13.08
C PHE A 106 3.54 9.82 -11.81
N ILE A 107 4.66 9.08 -11.82
CA ILE A 107 5.08 8.28 -10.68
C ILE A 107 6.27 8.97 -10.00
N HIS A 108 6.09 9.39 -8.75
CA HIS A 108 7.09 10.11 -7.97
C HIS A 108 8.17 9.19 -7.40
N GLU A 109 9.37 9.72 -7.16
CA GLU A 109 10.50 8.93 -6.60
C GLU A 109 10.18 8.32 -5.24
N ASN A 110 9.37 8.99 -4.42
CA ASN A 110 8.92 8.47 -3.13
C ASN A 110 8.01 7.24 -3.28
N GLU A 111 7.10 7.24 -4.25
CA GLU A 111 6.24 6.09 -4.54
C GLU A 111 7.07 4.90 -4.99
N LYS A 112 8.05 5.14 -5.88
CA LYS A 112 8.98 4.10 -6.34
C LYS A 112 9.71 3.46 -5.18
N ALA A 113 10.24 4.27 -4.25
CA ALA A 113 10.90 3.79 -3.05
C ALA A 113 9.97 2.96 -2.16
N MET A 114 8.71 3.38 -1.98
CA MET A 114 7.71 2.62 -1.22
C MET A 114 7.40 1.26 -1.87
N ILE A 115 7.28 1.19 -3.20
CA ILE A 115 7.08 -0.07 -3.92
C ILE A 115 8.29 -1.00 -3.79
N GLU A 116 9.51 -0.47 -3.93
CA GLU A 116 10.75 -1.23 -3.74
C GLU A 116 10.84 -1.78 -2.30
N GLU A 117 10.48 -0.98 -1.32
CA GLU A 117 10.42 -1.40 0.08
C GLU A 117 9.39 -2.53 0.27
N ALA A 118 8.19 -2.40 -0.30
CA ALA A 118 7.17 -3.45 -0.25
C ALA A 118 7.66 -4.77 -0.85
N VAL A 119 8.32 -4.72 -2.00
CA VAL A 119 8.93 -5.90 -2.64
C VAL A 119 9.96 -6.55 -1.73
N SER A 120 10.79 -5.75 -1.06
CA SER A 120 11.79 -6.26 -0.12
C SER A 120 11.16 -6.88 1.12
N VAL A 121 10.26 -6.18 1.81
CA VAL A 121 9.65 -6.64 3.06
C VAL A 121 8.84 -7.92 2.85
N LEU A 122 8.15 -8.02 1.72
CA LEU A 122 7.33 -9.17 1.35
C LEU A 122 8.14 -10.38 0.83
N ASP A 123 9.48 -10.35 0.84
CA ASP A 123 10.38 -11.38 0.27
C ASP A 123 10.11 -11.68 -1.22
N MET A 124 9.83 -10.62 -1.99
CA MET A 124 9.48 -10.73 -3.41
C MET A 124 10.61 -10.29 -4.34
N THR A 125 11.73 -9.77 -3.84
CA THR A 125 12.85 -9.20 -4.63
C THR A 125 13.32 -10.08 -5.79
N ASP A 126 13.55 -11.37 -5.54
CA ASP A 126 14.00 -12.31 -6.57
C ASP A 126 12.85 -12.95 -7.36
N LYS A 127 11.62 -12.73 -6.92
CA LYS A 127 10.39 -13.36 -7.44
C LYS A 127 9.56 -12.43 -8.31
N VAL A 128 9.88 -11.12 -8.33
CA VAL A 128 9.19 -10.16 -9.19
C VAL A 128 10.17 -9.47 -10.14
N SER A 129 9.64 -9.05 -11.29
CA SER A 129 10.27 -8.07 -12.16
C SER A 129 9.60 -6.74 -11.89
N LEU A 130 10.35 -5.79 -11.36
CA LEU A 130 9.90 -4.42 -11.17
C LEU A 130 10.52 -3.56 -12.28
N VAL A 131 9.69 -3.01 -13.15
CA VAL A 131 10.12 -2.06 -14.19
C VAL A 131 9.45 -0.73 -13.88
N ILE A 132 10.26 0.25 -13.50
CA ILE A 132 9.80 1.57 -13.10
C ILE A 132 10.37 2.61 -14.07
N THR A 133 9.51 3.43 -14.65
CA THR A 133 9.84 4.63 -15.42
C THR A 133 9.09 5.84 -14.82
N GLU A 134 9.20 7.01 -15.44
CA GLU A 134 8.50 8.23 -14.99
C GLU A 134 6.98 8.15 -15.13
N SER A 135 6.45 7.27 -15.98
CA SER A 135 5.01 7.13 -16.26
C SER A 135 4.56 5.67 -16.35
N THR A 136 5.40 4.73 -15.93
CA THR A 136 5.11 3.31 -16.07
C THR A 136 5.70 2.54 -14.91
N LEU A 137 4.84 1.81 -14.20
CA LEU A 137 5.27 0.85 -13.19
C LEU A 137 4.63 -0.50 -13.50
N PHE A 138 5.48 -1.44 -13.90
CA PHE A 138 5.10 -2.83 -14.19
C PHE A 138 5.70 -3.75 -13.13
N VAL A 139 4.84 -4.61 -12.59
CA VAL A 139 5.21 -5.70 -11.70
C VAL A 139 4.83 -7.01 -12.39
N ASP A 140 5.80 -7.87 -12.62
CA ASP A 140 5.58 -9.21 -13.18
C ASP A 140 6.08 -10.29 -12.22
N TYR A 141 5.40 -11.42 -12.16
CA TYR A 141 5.76 -12.53 -11.26
C TYR A 141 6.65 -13.53 -12.00
N LYS A 142 7.84 -13.81 -11.46
CA LYS A 142 8.86 -14.66 -12.09
C LYS A 142 8.72 -16.15 -11.75
N GLY A 143 8.03 -16.49 -10.65
CA GLY A 143 7.83 -17.88 -10.21
C GLY A 143 9.05 -18.49 -9.54
#